data_AF-A0A257JH01-F1
#
_entry.id   AF-A0A257JH01-F1
#
_cell.length_a   1.000
_cell.length_b   1.000
_cell.length_c   1.000
_cell.angle_alpha   90.00
_cell.angle_beta   90.00
_cell.angle_gamma   90.00
#
_symmetry.space_group_name_H-M   'P 1'
#
loop_
_entity.id
_entity.type
_entity.pdbx_description
1 polymer ?
#
loop_
_entity_poly.entity_id
_entity_poly.type
_entity_poly.pdbx_seq_one_letter_code
_entity_poly.pdbx_strand_id
1 'polypeptide(L)' 'AASPLGKPVAPTVVQAKPGATTTLMSRPAGPPSHQAPGQPKITASPSDVDRSTLLPRSGPQAAAPASATHP' A
#
# COMPACT_ATOMS: atom_id res chain seq x y z
N ALA A 1 -7.76 -36.89 -4.37
CA ALA A 1 -6.36 -36.64 -3.97
C ALA A 1 -6.30 -35.29 -3.25
N ALA A 2 -5.89 -35.26 -1.99
CA ALA A 2 -5.86 -34.03 -1.19
C ALA A 2 -4.50 -33.31 -1.39
N SER A 3 -4.52 -32.06 -1.82
CA SER A 3 -3.32 -31.23 -1.97
C SER A 3 -2.66 -30.98 -0.61
N PRO A 4 -1.36 -31.30 -0.41
CA PRO A 4 -0.77 -31.11 0.91
C PRO A 4 -0.56 -29.62 1.20
N LEU A 5 -1.23 -29.05 2.18
CA LEU A 5 -0.88 -27.74 2.72
C LEU A 5 0.46 -27.87 3.48
N GLY A 6 1.34 -26.86 3.38
CA GLY A 6 2.72 -26.92 3.89
C GLY A 6 2.83 -27.21 5.41
N LYS A 7 4.00 -27.68 5.86
CA LYS A 7 4.24 -28.06 7.26
C LYS A 7 4.74 -26.86 8.09
N PRO A 8 4.09 -26.51 9.21
CA PRO A 8 4.58 -25.49 10.13
C PRO A 8 5.89 -25.93 10.79
N VAL A 9 6.88 -25.04 10.90
CA VAL A 9 8.18 -25.32 11.56
C VAL A 9 8.50 -24.33 12.68
N ALA A 10 7.76 -23.23 12.79
CA ALA A 10 7.73 -22.26 13.89
C ALA A 10 6.39 -21.46 13.80
N PRO A 11 6.02 -20.63 14.79
CA PRO A 11 4.74 -19.88 14.78
C PRO A 11 4.49 -19.01 13.54
N THR A 12 5.52 -18.67 12.76
CA THR A 12 5.43 -17.83 11.56
C THR A 12 6.13 -18.41 10.33
N VAL A 13 6.67 -19.63 10.41
CA VAL A 13 7.47 -20.23 9.33
C VAL A 13 6.82 -21.52 8.84
N VAL A 14 6.50 -21.55 7.55
CA VAL A 14 6.00 -22.74 6.85
C VAL A 14 7.10 -23.22 5.91
N GLN A 15 7.40 -24.53 5.96
CA GLN A 15 8.34 -25.10 5.01
C GLN A 15 7.65 -25.31 3.65
N ALA A 16 8.20 -24.69 2.61
CA ALA A 16 7.74 -24.86 1.24
C ALA A 16 7.93 -26.31 0.74
N LYS A 17 7.13 -26.71 -0.25
CA LYS A 17 7.32 -27.98 -0.96
C LYS A 17 8.53 -27.91 -1.88
N PRO A 18 9.15 -29.06 -2.22
CA PRO A 18 10.15 -29.12 -3.29
C PRO A 18 9.61 -28.44 -4.56
N GLY A 19 10.36 -27.48 -5.11
CA GLY A 19 9.98 -26.69 -6.28
C GLY A 19 9.28 -25.35 -6.00
N ALA A 20 8.95 -25.03 -4.75
CA ALA A 20 8.43 -23.72 -4.35
C ALA A 20 9.45 -22.98 -3.47
N THR A 21 9.80 -21.74 -3.84
CA THR A 21 10.63 -20.86 -3.01
C THR A 21 9.74 -19.81 -2.36
N THR A 22 9.73 -19.77 -1.03
CA THR A 22 9.09 -18.71 -0.26
C THR A 22 10.16 -17.89 0.45
N THR A 23 10.17 -16.58 0.24
CA THR A 23 11.02 -15.67 1.02
C THR A 23 10.19 -15.07 2.14
N LEU A 24 10.65 -15.21 3.39
CA LEU A 24 10.00 -14.59 4.54
C LEU A 24 10.13 -13.07 4.44
N MET A 25 8.98 -12.37 4.34
CA MET A 25 8.94 -10.91 4.33
C MET A 25 8.55 -10.42 5.73
N SER A 26 9.52 -9.98 6.52
CA SER A 26 9.29 -9.49 7.88
C SER A 26 8.99 -8.00 7.95
N ARG A 27 9.22 -7.26 6.85
CA ARG A 27 9.04 -5.80 6.79
C ARG A 27 7.62 -5.45 6.32
N PRO A 28 6.85 -4.65 7.08
CA PRO A 28 5.58 -4.11 6.59
C PRO A 28 5.80 -3.26 5.34
N ALA A 29 4.88 -3.34 4.38
CA ALA A 29 4.87 -2.43 3.25
C ALA A 29 4.68 -0.99 3.77
N GLY A 30 5.53 -0.07 3.30
CA GLY A 30 5.35 1.35 3.56
C GLY A 30 4.12 1.91 2.82
N PRO A 31 3.54 3.02 3.28
CA PRO A 31 2.53 3.72 2.50
C PRO A 31 3.12 4.17 1.16
N PRO A 32 2.30 4.23 0.07
CA PRO A 32 2.79 4.67 -1.23
C PRO A 32 3.30 6.11 -1.17
N SER A 33 4.32 6.42 -1.97
CA SER A 33 5.04 7.71 -1.95
C SER A 33 4.18 8.95 -2.17
N HIS A 34 3.02 8.80 -2.82
CA HIS A 34 2.07 9.87 -3.10
C HIS A 34 0.97 10.00 -2.03
N GLN A 35 0.96 9.14 -1.01
CA GLN A 35 0.00 9.21 0.08
C GLN A 35 0.59 10.00 1.26
N ALA A 36 0.01 11.17 1.52
CA ALA A 36 0.30 11.92 2.73
C ALA A 36 -0.13 11.12 3.98
N PRO A 37 0.69 11.06 5.05
CA PRO A 37 0.31 10.41 6.29
C PRO A 37 -1.01 10.95 6.85
N GLY A 38 -1.92 10.06 7.26
CA GLY A 38 -3.21 10.42 7.85
C GLY A 38 -4.31 10.79 6.85
N GLN A 39 -4.01 10.95 5.56
CA GLN A 39 -5.03 11.20 4.54
C GLN A 39 -5.52 9.88 3.90
N PRO A 40 -6.85 9.66 3.80
CA PRO A 40 -7.37 8.51 3.08
C PRO A 40 -7.12 8.66 1.58
N LYS A 41 -6.91 7.54 0.88
CA LYS A 41 -6.65 7.53 -0.57
C LYS A 41 -7.83 8.04 -1.41
N ILE A 42 -9.04 7.98 -0.84
CA ILE A 42 -10.27 8.47 -1.46
C ILE A 42 -10.91 9.44 -0.46
N THR A 43 -10.63 10.73 -0.62
CA THR A 43 -11.38 11.81 0.01
C THR A 43 -12.32 12.40 -1.04
N ALA A 44 -13.60 12.07 -0.93
CA ALA A 44 -14.67 12.71 -1.69
C ALA A 44 -15.71 13.25 -0.70
N SER A 45 -15.32 14.20 0.15
CA SER A 45 -16.33 14.96 0.89
C SER A 45 -16.98 15.94 -0.08
N PRO A 46 -18.31 16.16 -0.01
CA PRO A 46 -18.98 17.21 -0.79
C PRO A 46 -18.45 18.62 -0.52
N SER A 47 -17.64 18.80 0.53
CA SER A 47 -16.94 20.04 0.85
C SER A 47 -15.70 20.28 -0.02
N ASP A 48 -15.14 19.25 -0.65
CA ASP A 48 -13.81 19.29 -1.29
C ASP A 48 -13.91 19.61 -2.79
N VAL A 49 -15.09 19.40 -3.36
CA VAL A 49 -15.43 19.65 -4.76
C VAL A 49 -16.50 20.73 -4.86
N ASP A 50 -16.38 21.58 -5.87
CA ASP A 50 -17.48 22.48 -6.22
C ASP A 50 -18.61 21.68 -6.89
N ARG A 51 -19.84 21.81 -6.39
CA ARG A 51 -20.96 21.00 -6.89
C ARG A 51 -21.41 21.36 -8.31
N SER A 52 -21.17 22.59 -8.74
CA SER A 52 -21.58 23.08 -10.06
C SER A 52 -20.54 22.76 -11.13
N THR A 53 -19.25 22.76 -10.76
CA THR A 53 -18.15 22.56 -11.71
C THR A 53 -17.47 21.20 -11.60
N LEU A 54 -17.69 20.48 -10.49
CA LEU A 54 -16.97 19.24 -10.12
C LEU A 54 -15.45 19.39 -10.03
N LEU A 55 -14.95 20.63 -9.97
CA LEU A 55 -13.54 20.91 -9.81
C LEU A 55 -13.15 20.86 -8.32
N PRO A 56 -11.90 20.45 -8.01
CA PRO A 56 -11.35 20.58 -6.66
C PRO A 56 -11.34 22.03 -6.21
N ARG A 57 -11.74 22.29 -4.95
CA ARG A 57 -11.78 23.64 -4.38
C ARG A 57 -10.43 24.16 -3.91
N SER A 58 -9.46 23.28 -3.73
CA SER A 58 -8.11 23.60 -3.29
C SER A 58 -7.12 23.02 -4.28
N GLY A 59 -5.84 23.36 -4.11
CA GLY A 59 -4.75 22.93 -4.98
C GLY A 59 -4.56 21.39 -5.02
N PRO A 60 -3.40 20.92 -5.49
CA PRO A 60 -3.14 19.50 -5.71
C PRO A 60 -3.59 18.63 -4.52
N GLN A 61 -4.50 17.68 -4.78
CA GLN A 61 -5.00 16.75 -3.77
C GLN A 61 -4.01 15.59 -3.51
N ALA A 62 -2.99 15.46 -4.36
CA ALA A 62 -1.88 14.54 -4.16
C ALA A 62 -0.80 15.20 -3.30
N ALA A 63 -0.09 14.38 -2.50
CA ALA A 63 1.12 14.84 -1.83
C ALA A 63 2.15 15.29 -2.88
N ALA A 64 2.74 16.47 -2.71
CA ALA A 64 3.84 16.91 -3.54
C ALA A 64 4.99 15.88 -3.43
N PRO A 65 5.60 15.45 -4.54
CA PRO A 65 6.76 14.57 -4.47
C PRO A 65 7.87 15.30 -3.69
N ALA A 66 8.52 14.59 -2.77
CA ALA A 66 9.73 15.11 -2.13
C ALA A 66 10.75 15.41 -3.23
N SER A 67 11.27 16.65 -3.26
CA SER A 67 12.33 17.03 -4.19
C SER A 67 13.49 16.05 -4.06
N ALA A 68 13.85 15.39 -5.16
CA ALA A 68 15.04 14.57 -5.20
C ALA A 68 16.27 15.49 -5.11
N THR A 69 16.87 15.60 -3.93
CA THR A 69 18.24 16.11 -3.80
C THR A 69 19.16 15.08 -4.46
N HIS A 70 19.69 15.44 -5.64
CA HIS A 70 20.76 14.69 -6.28
C HIS A 70 22.08 14.99 -5.53
N PRO A 71 22.91 13.98 -5.21
CA PRO A 71 24.24 14.20 -4.61
C PRO A 71 25.21 14.92 -5.56
#